data_AF-A0A0L6VAS5-F1
#
_entry.id   AF-A0A0L6VAS5-F1
#
_cell.length_a   1.000
_cell.length_b   1.000
_cell.length_c   1.000
_cell.angle_alpha   90.00
_cell.angle_beta   90.00
_cell.angle_gamma   90.00
#
_symmetry.space_group_name_H-M   'P 1'
#
loop_
_entity.id
_entity.type
_entity.pdbx_description
1 polymer ?
#
loop_
_entity_poly.entity_id
_entity_poly.type
_entity_poly.pdbx_seq_one_letter_code
_entity_poly.pdbx_strand_id
1 'polypeptide(L)'
;MTSETGKLTSDENDFLKAIIVAKLESTVQANVVDTNNEDDAKLIWKSIVKFFASNQASNKARVFQSFLRSPYTPNDISGFITTMKNFQSQLIEVGWNFSDDAIGHMVLHKFPSDMNDIVNQITHSDKEPTIDVVFEHLRVHEHNNEIRTAGSGTKSNPISLYTDESIKCRRTAHNPKATSHTEANCWMLHPHLRPAEFQRKTNSKNESSDLQLT
;
A
#
# COMPACT_ATOMS: atom_id res chain seq x y z
N MET A 1 8.68 9.05 38.43
CA MET A 1 9.94 9.10 39.20
C MET A 1 10.76 7.88 38.82
N THR A 2 11.79 8.06 38.00
CA THR A 2 12.82 7.04 37.76
C THR A 2 14.12 7.83 37.61
N SER A 3 15.05 7.70 38.56
CA SER A 3 16.43 8.14 38.32
C SER A 3 17.12 7.11 37.43
N GLU A 4 18.18 7.55 36.76
CA GLU A 4 18.96 6.82 35.74
C GLU A 4 19.67 5.54 36.24
N THR A 5 19.49 5.17 37.51
CA THR A 5 19.88 3.87 38.06
C THR A 5 18.61 3.07 38.35
N GLY A 6 18.08 2.38 37.35
CA GLY A 6 16.77 1.69 37.39
C GLY A 6 16.67 0.47 38.32
N LYS A 7 17.03 0.61 39.60
CA LYS A 7 16.86 -0.42 40.64
C LYS A 7 15.86 0.08 41.68
N LEU A 8 14.84 -0.71 41.98
CA LEU A 8 13.91 -0.40 43.07
C LEU A 8 14.66 -0.59 44.38
N THR A 9 14.37 0.27 45.36
CA THR A 9 14.74 0.01 46.75
C THR A 9 13.92 -1.18 47.30
N SER A 10 14.35 -1.78 48.41
CA SER A 10 13.62 -2.88 49.05
C SER A 10 12.20 -2.46 49.43
N ASP A 11 12.07 -1.27 50.04
CA ASP A 11 10.79 -0.74 50.48
C ASP A 11 9.84 -0.48 49.30
N GLU A 12 10.35 0.07 48.19
CA GLU A 12 9.55 0.26 46.97
C GLU A 12 9.14 -1.07 46.34
N ASN A 13 10.02 -2.06 46.34
CA ASN A 13 9.73 -3.40 45.83
C ASN A 13 8.63 -4.08 46.65
N ASP A 14 8.73 -4.06 47.97
CA ASP A 14 7.76 -4.67 48.88
C ASP A 14 6.40 -3.96 48.80
N PHE A 15 6.41 -2.63 48.71
CA PHE A 15 5.21 -1.83 48.50
C PHE A 15 4.51 -2.15 47.17
N LEU A 16 5.27 -2.21 46.07
CA LEU A 16 4.71 -2.55 44.75
C LEU A 16 4.20 -3.99 44.71
N LYS A 17 4.92 -4.95 45.30
CA LYS A 17 4.46 -6.33 45.48
C LYS A 17 3.10 -6.38 46.16
N ALA A 18 2.98 -5.72 47.31
CA ALA A 18 1.74 -5.71 48.10
C ALA A 18 0.57 -5.14 47.30
N ILE A 19 0.78 -4.04 46.57
CA ILE A 19 -0.26 -3.44 45.71
C ILE A 19 -0.66 -4.39 44.58
N ILE A 20 0.32 -4.95 43.87
CA ILE A 20 0.08 -5.83 42.73
C ILE A 20 -0.71 -7.07 43.17
N VAL A 21 -0.24 -7.76 44.23
CA VAL A 21 -0.92 -8.95 44.76
C VAL A 21 -2.32 -8.58 45.24
N ALA A 22 -2.50 -7.49 46.01
CA ALA A 22 -3.81 -7.09 46.51
C ALA A 22 -4.84 -6.76 45.41
N LYS A 23 -4.38 -6.40 44.20
CA LYS A 23 -5.26 -6.04 43.07
C LYS A 23 -5.54 -7.19 42.11
N LEU A 24 -4.83 -8.30 42.22
CA LEU A 24 -5.05 -9.48 41.38
C LEU A 24 -6.01 -10.46 42.03
N GLU A 25 -6.90 -11.06 41.24
CA GLU A 25 -7.67 -12.23 41.70
C GLU A 25 -6.73 -13.39 42.02
N SER A 26 -7.09 -14.20 43.02
CA SER A 26 -6.27 -15.34 43.47
C SER A 26 -5.97 -16.34 42.37
N THR A 27 -6.90 -16.54 41.43
CA THR A 27 -6.73 -17.39 40.24
C THR A 27 -5.66 -16.85 39.29
N VAL A 28 -5.54 -15.52 39.18
CA VAL A 28 -4.52 -14.88 38.34
C VAL A 28 -3.18 -14.88 39.07
N GLN A 29 -3.15 -14.60 40.37
CA GLN A 29 -1.93 -14.64 41.18
C GLN A 29 -1.22 -15.99 41.06
N ALA A 30 -1.95 -17.10 41.17
CA ALA A 30 -1.39 -18.45 41.05
C ALA A 30 -0.73 -18.76 39.69
N ASN A 31 -1.07 -17.99 38.65
CA ASN A 31 -0.53 -18.16 37.30
C ASN A 31 0.61 -17.20 36.96
N VAL A 32 0.77 -16.10 37.71
CA VAL A 32 1.74 -15.04 37.41
C VAL A 32 2.84 -14.92 38.47
N VAL A 33 2.60 -15.42 39.69
CA VAL A 33 3.56 -15.44 40.81
C VAL A 33 4.10 -16.86 41.01
N ASP A 34 5.42 -17.01 41.04
CA ASP A 34 6.13 -18.27 41.29
C ASP A 34 7.34 -18.04 42.23
N THR A 35 8.01 -19.11 42.64
CA THR A 35 9.16 -19.06 43.56
C THR A 35 10.36 -18.28 43.02
N ASN A 36 10.41 -17.98 41.72
CA ASN A 36 11.51 -17.23 41.11
C ASN A 36 11.23 -15.73 41.04
N ASN A 37 9.95 -15.34 41.04
CA ASN A 37 9.54 -13.94 40.90
C ASN A 37 8.83 -13.37 42.13
N GLU A 38 8.44 -14.19 43.10
CA GLU A 38 7.63 -13.78 44.26
C GLU A 38 8.24 -12.62 45.04
N ASP A 39 9.55 -12.43 44.98
CA ASP A 39 10.30 -11.38 45.67
C ASP A 39 10.70 -10.19 44.81
N ASP A 40 10.35 -10.16 43.53
CA ASP A 40 10.68 -9.04 42.64
C ASP A 40 9.42 -8.52 41.93
N ALA A 41 8.97 -7.33 42.34
CA ALA A 41 7.81 -6.66 41.78
C ALA A 41 7.91 -6.43 40.27
N LYS A 42 9.13 -6.21 39.73
CA LYS A 42 9.32 -6.06 38.28
C LYS A 42 9.19 -7.39 37.56
N LEU A 43 9.67 -8.48 38.15
CA LEU A 43 9.49 -9.81 37.56
C LEU A 43 8.02 -10.24 37.60
N ILE A 44 7.30 -9.97 38.69
CA ILE A 44 5.85 -10.17 38.77
C ILE A 44 5.14 -9.33 37.71
N TRP A 45 5.47 -8.04 37.58
CA TRP A 45 4.88 -7.17 36.56
C TRP A 45 5.14 -7.69 35.13
N LYS A 46 6.37 -8.12 34.83
CA LYS A 46 6.70 -8.75 33.54
C LYS A 46 5.90 -10.04 33.32
N SER A 47 5.71 -10.85 34.37
CA SER A 47 4.93 -12.08 34.31
C SER A 47 3.45 -11.80 34.04
N ILE A 48 2.86 -10.79 34.68
CA ILE A 48 1.50 -10.31 34.43
C ILE A 48 1.35 -9.85 32.98
N VAL A 49 2.26 -8.97 32.53
CA VAL A 49 2.26 -8.49 31.15
C VAL A 49 2.37 -9.67 30.19
N LYS A 50 3.25 -10.64 30.44
CA LYS A 50 3.37 -11.86 29.62
C LYS A 50 2.09 -12.69 29.61
N PHE A 51 1.50 -12.93 30.78
CA PHE A 51 0.30 -13.76 30.95
C PHE A 51 -0.90 -13.17 30.21
N PHE A 52 -1.11 -11.85 30.29
CA PHE A 52 -2.24 -11.18 29.64
C PHE A 52 -1.99 -10.72 28.21
N ALA A 53 -0.76 -10.32 27.86
CA ALA A 53 -0.43 -9.88 26.52
C ALA A 53 -0.36 -11.06 25.53
N SER A 54 0.19 -12.20 25.95
CA SER A 54 0.67 -13.21 25.00
C SER A 54 -0.35 -14.26 24.56
N ASN A 55 -1.30 -14.69 25.40
CA ASN A 55 -1.84 -16.04 25.16
C ASN A 55 -3.28 -16.34 25.54
N GLN A 56 -4.09 -15.39 26.03
CA GLN A 56 -5.52 -15.69 26.12
C GLN A 56 -6.13 -15.80 24.71
N ALA A 57 -6.81 -16.92 24.46
CA ALA A 57 -7.54 -17.15 23.21
C ALA A 57 -8.53 -16.01 22.90
N SER A 58 -9.11 -15.41 23.93
CA SER A 58 -9.97 -14.22 23.84
C SER A 58 -9.22 -13.00 23.28
N ASN A 59 -8.00 -12.71 23.76
CA ASN A 59 -7.20 -11.59 23.27
C ASN A 59 -6.72 -11.84 21.82
N LYS A 60 -6.25 -13.06 21.53
CA LYS A 60 -5.88 -13.51 20.18
C LYS A 60 -7.04 -13.34 19.20
N ALA A 61 -8.24 -13.79 19.57
CA ALA A 61 -9.45 -13.66 18.77
C ALA A 61 -9.85 -12.20 18.59
N ARG A 62 -9.78 -11.37 19.65
CA ARG A 62 -10.13 -9.95 19.59
C ARG A 62 -9.24 -9.18 18.60
N VAL A 63 -7.93 -9.38 18.65
CA VAL A 63 -6.99 -8.71 17.73
C VAL A 63 -7.22 -9.18 16.30
N PHE A 64 -7.33 -10.50 16.07
CA PHE A 64 -7.60 -11.05 14.75
C PHE A 64 -8.92 -10.55 14.17
N GLN A 65 -9.97 -10.51 14.99
CA GLN A 65 -11.28 -10.01 14.58
C GLN A 65 -11.27 -8.51 14.27
N SER A 66 -10.48 -7.73 15.01
CA SER A 66 -10.29 -6.29 14.76
C SER A 66 -9.56 -6.08 13.43
N PHE A 67 -8.50 -6.86 13.17
CA PHE A 67 -7.83 -6.88 11.88
C PHE A 67 -8.82 -7.20 10.75
N LEU A 68 -9.58 -8.28 10.83
CA LEU A 68 -10.54 -8.68 9.78
C LEU A 68 -11.61 -7.62 9.50
N ARG A 69 -12.13 -6.96 10.54
CA ARG A 69 -13.19 -5.94 10.41
C ARG A 69 -12.70 -4.56 9.99
N SER A 70 -11.40 -4.29 10.08
CA SER A 70 -10.85 -3.00 9.64
C SER A 70 -11.08 -2.84 8.13
N PRO A 71 -11.84 -1.83 7.70
CA PRO A 71 -12.15 -1.60 6.29
C PRO A 71 -11.00 -0.87 5.58
N TYR A 72 -11.04 -0.89 4.25
CA TYR A 72 -10.23 -0.01 3.41
C TYR A 72 -10.74 1.45 3.51
N THR A 73 -9.81 2.41 3.48
CA THR A 73 -10.11 3.86 3.53
C THR A 73 -9.67 4.56 2.23
N PRO A 74 -10.57 4.71 1.23
CA PRO A 74 -10.21 5.24 -0.09
C PRO A 74 -9.61 6.66 -0.07
N ASN A 75 -10.04 7.49 0.88
CA ASN A 75 -9.58 8.88 1.02
C ASN A 75 -8.32 9.02 1.89
N ASP A 76 -7.79 7.92 2.44
CA ASP A 76 -6.64 7.91 3.32
C ASP A 76 -5.89 6.58 3.18
N ILE A 77 -5.17 6.44 2.05
CA ILE A 77 -4.43 5.22 1.73
C ILE A 77 -3.23 5.07 2.68
N SER A 78 -2.53 6.17 2.97
CA SER A 78 -1.45 6.20 3.95
C SER A 78 -1.90 5.75 5.36
N GLY A 79 -3.06 6.23 5.83
CA GLY A 79 -3.66 5.81 7.10
C GLY A 79 -4.07 4.34 7.08
N PHE A 80 -4.60 3.83 5.96
CA PHE A 80 -4.88 2.40 5.78
C PHE A 80 -3.60 1.56 5.91
N ILE A 81 -2.53 1.91 5.20
CA ILE A 81 -1.24 1.20 5.23
C ILE A 81 -0.70 1.16 6.67
N THR A 82 -0.72 2.31 7.35
CA THR A 82 -0.26 2.43 8.74
C THR A 82 -1.07 1.54 9.68
N THR A 83 -2.40 1.53 9.51
CA THR A 83 -3.31 0.68 10.28
C THR A 83 -3.03 -0.80 10.06
N MET A 84 -2.82 -1.23 8.81
CA MET A 84 -2.51 -2.63 8.49
C MET A 84 -1.14 -3.07 9.06
N LYS A 85 -0.12 -2.20 9.02
CA LYS A 85 1.18 -2.46 9.67
C LYS A 85 1.06 -2.62 11.18
N ASN A 86 0.29 -1.75 11.83
CA ASN A 86 0.02 -1.86 13.27
C ASN A 86 -0.67 -3.18 13.60
N PHE A 87 -1.64 -3.62 12.79
CA PHE A 87 -2.25 -4.94 12.98
C PHE A 87 -1.28 -6.10 12.75
N GLN A 88 -0.40 -6.03 11.76
CA GLN A 88 0.65 -7.04 11.56
C GLN A 88 1.51 -7.20 12.81
N SER A 89 1.97 -6.09 13.40
CA SER A 89 2.72 -6.12 14.66
C SER A 89 1.90 -6.69 15.82
N GLN A 90 0.65 -6.24 15.99
CA GLN A 90 -0.23 -6.74 17.06
C GLN A 90 -0.54 -8.23 16.93
N LEU A 91 -0.73 -8.73 15.71
CA LEU A 91 -0.97 -10.16 15.45
C LEU A 91 0.24 -10.99 15.90
N ILE A 92 1.45 -10.55 15.56
CA ILE A 92 2.71 -11.20 16.01
C ILE A 92 2.84 -11.14 17.53
N GLU A 93 2.57 -9.98 18.15
CA GLU A 93 2.67 -9.78 19.61
C GLU A 93 1.73 -10.70 20.38
N VAL A 94 0.49 -10.89 19.91
CA VAL A 94 -0.45 -11.83 20.52
C VAL A 94 -0.21 -13.28 20.10
N GLY A 95 0.82 -13.58 19.32
CA GLY A 95 1.25 -14.95 18.99
C GLY A 95 0.52 -15.60 17.81
N TRP A 96 -0.02 -14.81 16.88
CA TRP A 96 -0.34 -15.29 15.53
C TRP A 96 0.93 -15.29 14.67
N ASN A 97 1.10 -16.35 13.89
CA ASN A 97 2.17 -16.43 12.90
C ASN A 97 1.55 -16.61 11.52
N PHE A 98 1.82 -15.67 10.62
CA PHE A 98 1.40 -15.71 9.22
C PHE A 98 2.63 -15.41 8.36
N SER A 99 2.68 -15.99 7.17
CA SER A 99 3.63 -15.56 6.16
C SER A 99 3.19 -14.22 5.56
N ASP A 100 4.14 -13.48 4.97
CA ASP A 100 3.85 -12.14 4.43
C ASP A 100 2.87 -12.17 3.25
N ASP A 101 2.86 -13.26 2.46
CA ASP A 101 1.90 -13.53 1.39
C ASP A 101 0.50 -13.79 1.93
N ALA A 102 0.37 -14.55 3.03
CA ALA A 102 -0.92 -14.81 3.65
C ALA A 102 -1.55 -13.51 4.15
N ILE A 103 -0.76 -12.63 4.80
CA ILE A 103 -1.26 -11.32 5.20
C ILE A 103 -1.57 -10.45 3.99
N GLY A 104 -0.72 -10.45 2.96
CA GLY A 104 -0.98 -9.71 1.72
C GLY A 104 -2.31 -10.11 1.07
N HIS A 105 -2.59 -11.40 0.95
CA HIS A 105 -3.89 -11.89 0.47
C HIS A 105 -5.07 -11.46 1.37
N MET A 106 -4.92 -11.51 2.69
CA MET A 106 -5.95 -11.04 3.61
C MET A 106 -6.21 -9.53 3.48
N VAL A 107 -5.18 -8.73 3.21
CA VAL A 107 -5.30 -7.29 2.98
C VAL A 107 -5.98 -7.01 1.64
N LEU A 108 -5.63 -7.75 0.57
CA LEU A 108 -6.28 -7.62 -0.74
C LEU A 108 -7.79 -7.87 -0.67
N HIS A 109 -8.23 -8.84 0.13
CA HIS A 109 -9.65 -9.15 0.30
C HIS A 109 -10.45 -8.00 0.98
N LYS A 110 -9.78 -6.99 1.54
CA LYS A 110 -10.44 -5.82 2.11
C LYS A 110 -10.83 -4.78 1.07
N PHE A 111 -10.29 -4.89 -0.14
CA PHE A 111 -10.48 -3.86 -1.15
C PHE A 111 -11.89 -3.91 -1.73
N PRO A 112 -12.52 -2.73 -1.92
CA PRO A 112 -13.80 -2.64 -2.60
C PRO A 112 -13.67 -3.01 -4.09
N SER A 113 -14.80 -3.30 -4.73
CA SER A 113 -14.84 -3.80 -6.12
C SER A 113 -14.31 -2.80 -7.17
N ASP A 114 -14.29 -1.52 -6.85
CA ASP A 114 -13.70 -0.45 -7.67
C ASP A 114 -12.16 -0.51 -7.69
N MET A 115 -11.53 -1.25 -6.78
CA MET A 115 -10.07 -1.47 -6.73
C MET A 115 -9.64 -2.78 -7.41
N ASN A 116 -10.55 -3.47 -8.12
CA ASN A 116 -10.26 -4.74 -8.79
C ASN A 116 -9.09 -4.66 -9.78
N ASP A 117 -8.87 -3.51 -10.42
CA ASP A 117 -7.73 -3.33 -11.33
C ASP A 117 -6.39 -3.49 -10.60
N ILE A 118 -6.27 -2.93 -9.39
CA ILE A 118 -5.07 -3.04 -8.56
C ILE A 118 -4.92 -4.46 -8.04
N VAL A 119 -6.02 -5.07 -7.58
CA VAL A 119 -6.01 -6.47 -7.14
C VAL A 119 -5.48 -7.36 -8.28
N ASN A 120 -6.02 -7.20 -9.49
CA ASN A 120 -5.60 -7.97 -10.66
C ASN A 120 -4.12 -7.71 -11.03
N GLN A 121 -3.66 -6.46 -10.96
CA GLN A 121 -2.25 -6.14 -11.21
C GLN A 121 -1.31 -6.84 -10.22
N ILE A 122 -1.70 -6.91 -8.95
CA ILE A 122 -0.91 -7.56 -7.90
C ILE A 122 -0.94 -9.09 -8.09
N THR A 123 -2.13 -9.68 -8.27
CA THR A 123 -2.31 -11.14 -8.31
C THR A 123 -1.79 -11.79 -9.59
N HIS A 124 -1.73 -11.05 -10.70
CA HIS A 124 -1.19 -11.54 -11.98
C HIS A 124 0.24 -11.07 -12.24
N SER A 125 0.90 -10.46 -11.24
CA SER A 125 2.33 -10.17 -11.34
C SER A 125 3.15 -11.45 -11.18
N ASP A 126 4.39 -11.48 -11.68
CA ASP A 126 5.34 -12.58 -11.43
C ASP A 126 5.84 -12.62 -9.97
N LYS A 127 5.33 -11.73 -9.10
CA LYS A 127 5.72 -11.62 -7.70
C LYS A 127 4.61 -12.14 -6.80
N GLU A 128 5.02 -12.80 -5.74
CA GLU A 128 4.10 -13.20 -4.68
C GLU A 128 3.48 -11.95 -4.01
N PRO A 129 2.16 -11.92 -3.75
CA PRO A 129 1.47 -10.75 -3.24
C PRO A 129 1.68 -10.62 -1.73
N THR A 130 2.92 -10.34 -1.33
CA THR A 130 3.26 -10.06 0.06
C THR A 130 2.64 -8.74 0.52
N ILE A 131 2.48 -8.58 1.84
CA ILE A 131 1.94 -7.35 2.42
C ILE A 131 2.68 -6.09 1.95
N ASP A 132 4.01 -6.17 1.80
CA ASP A 132 4.82 -5.06 1.30
C ASP A 132 4.59 -4.75 -0.17
N VAL A 133 4.41 -5.77 -1.02
CA VAL A 133 4.03 -5.59 -2.42
C VAL A 133 2.67 -4.89 -2.51
N VAL A 134 1.69 -5.32 -1.71
CA VAL A 134 0.37 -4.69 -1.67
C VAL A 134 0.48 -3.22 -1.27
N PHE A 135 1.26 -2.90 -0.23
CA PHE A 135 1.47 -1.51 0.20
C PHE A 135 2.18 -0.67 -0.86
N GLU A 136 3.13 -1.23 -1.58
CA GLU A 136 3.83 -0.51 -2.63
C GLU A 136 2.90 -0.14 -3.79
N HIS A 137 2.08 -1.08 -4.25
CA HIS A 137 1.06 -0.80 -5.27
C HIS A 137 0.05 0.25 -4.82
N LEU A 138 -0.33 0.27 -3.53
CA LEU A 138 -1.21 1.30 -2.96
C LEU A 138 -0.55 2.69 -2.98
N ARG A 139 0.74 2.82 -2.64
CA ARG A 139 1.46 4.10 -2.72
C ARG A 139 1.54 4.62 -4.15
N VAL A 140 1.84 3.73 -5.10
CA VAL A 140 1.85 4.08 -6.53
C VAL A 140 0.47 4.55 -6.98
N HIS A 141 -0.60 3.89 -6.52
CA HIS A 141 -1.97 4.31 -6.83
C HIS A 141 -2.31 5.69 -6.26
N GLU A 142 -1.98 5.95 -5.01
CA GLU A 142 -2.16 7.26 -4.36
C GLU A 142 -1.45 8.36 -5.16
N HIS A 143 -0.16 8.16 -5.48
CA HIS A 143 0.64 9.10 -6.26
C HIS A 143 0.05 9.37 -7.66
N ASN A 144 -0.42 8.32 -8.34
CA ASN A 144 -1.06 8.46 -9.64
C ASN A 144 -2.38 9.25 -9.55
N ASN A 145 -3.15 9.08 -8.48
CA ASN A 145 -4.37 9.86 -8.25
C ASN A 145 -4.05 11.34 -8.00
N GLU A 146 -3.03 11.65 -7.21
CA GLU A 146 -2.56 13.02 -6.97
C GLU A 146 -2.13 13.72 -8.26
N ILE A 147 -1.38 13.04 -9.13
CA ILE A 147 -0.97 13.59 -10.43
C ILE A 147 -2.21 13.85 -11.31
N ARG A 148 -3.20 12.96 -11.30
CA ARG A 148 -4.44 13.11 -12.10
C ARG A 148 -5.30 14.26 -11.61
N THR A 149 -5.40 14.49 -10.30
CA THR A 149 -6.17 15.60 -9.72
C THR A 149 -5.45 16.94 -9.88
N ALA A 150 -4.13 16.97 -9.76
CA ALA A 150 -3.31 18.16 -10.02
C ALA A 150 -3.25 18.53 -11.52
N GLY A 151 -3.37 17.53 -12.40
CA GLY A 151 -3.29 17.66 -13.86
C GLY A 151 -4.59 18.04 -14.57
N SER A 152 -5.54 18.71 -13.90
CA SER A 152 -6.80 19.19 -14.52
C SER A 152 -6.59 20.38 -15.47
N GLY A 153 -5.69 20.17 -16.43
CA GLY A 153 -5.33 21.05 -17.52
C GLY A 153 -4.73 20.20 -18.63
N THR A 154 -5.57 19.82 -19.58
CA THR A 154 -5.26 19.21 -20.89
C THR A 154 -4.84 17.72 -20.94
N LYS A 155 -5.77 16.90 -21.47
CA LYS A 155 -5.60 15.59 -22.13
C LYS A 155 -4.54 14.64 -21.53
N SER A 156 -4.94 13.86 -20.52
CA SER A 156 -4.16 12.73 -20.04
C SER A 156 -4.17 11.58 -21.06
N ASN A 157 -3.13 11.47 -21.88
CA ASN A 157 -2.63 10.14 -22.24
C ASN A 157 -1.80 9.68 -21.03
N PRO A 158 -2.12 8.57 -20.36
CA PRO A 158 -1.19 8.00 -19.41
C PRO A 158 0.10 7.66 -20.17
N ILE A 159 1.26 8.06 -19.65
CA ILE A 159 2.54 7.42 -19.99
C ILE A 159 2.42 6.02 -19.42
N SER A 160 1.80 5.14 -20.20
CA SER A 160 2.10 3.74 -20.09
C SER A 160 3.38 3.51 -20.85
N LEU A 161 4.35 2.87 -20.21
CA LEU A 161 5.36 2.07 -20.89
C LEU A 161 4.67 0.84 -21.52
N TYR A 162 3.62 1.05 -22.31
CA TYR A 162 3.24 0.08 -23.32
C TYR A 162 4.36 0.18 -24.35
N THR A 163 5.13 -0.89 -24.50
CA THR A 163 5.72 -1.17 -25.80
C THR A 163 4.53 -1.22 -26.76
N ASP A 164 4.26 -0.09 -27.41
CA ASP A 164 3.21 0.06 -28.41
C ASP A 164 3.49 -1.00 -29.47
N GLU A 165 2.76 -2.13 -29.40
CA GLU A 165 2.80 -3.20 -30.39
C GLU A 165 2.23 -2.72 -31.73
N SER A 166 1.81 -1.46 -31.83
CA SER A 166 1.39 -0.92 -33.10
C SER A 166 2.54 -0.97 -34.10
N ILE A 167 2.25 -1.61 -35.23
CA ILE A 167 3.07 -1.65 -36.45
C ILE A 167 2.89 -0.32 -37.23
N LYS A 168 2.07 0.61 -36.72
CA LYS A 168 1.68 1.85 -37.40
C LYS A 168 2.76 2.92 -37.23
N CYS A 169 3.05 3.63 -38.32
CA CYS A 169 3.97 4.78 -38.32
C CYS A 169 3.28 6.06 -37.83
N ARG A 170 4.02 6.94 -37.17
CA ARG A 170 3.53 8.24 -36.69
C ARG A 170 3.88 9.33 -37.70
N ARG A 171 3.13 10.45 -37.70
CA ARG A 171 3.47 11.59 -38.57
C ARG A 171 4.92 12.00 -38.32
N THR A 172 5.68 12.13 -39.40
CA THR A 172 7.12 12.41 -39.47
C THR A 172 8.06 11.37 -38.84
N ALA A 173 7.58 10.15 -38.52
CA ALA A 173 8.42 9.09 -37.94
C ALA A 173 8.02 7.70 -38.44
N HIS A 174 8.98 6.96 -39.00
CA HIS A 174 8.78 5.55 -39.35
C HIS A 174 8.91 4.65 -38.11
N ASN A 175 8.07 3.61 -38.05
CA ASN A 175 8.14 2.60 -37.01
C ASN A 175 8.96 1.41 -37.54
N PRO A 176 10.12 1.06 -36.95
CA PRO A 176 10.96 -0.04 -37.42
C PRO A 176 10.28 -1.41 -37.43
N LYS A 177 9.17 -1.57 -36.68
CA LYS A 177 8.37 -2.80 -36.66
C LYS A 177 7.36 -2.87 -37.81
N ALA A 178 7.26 -1.85 -38.67
CA ALA A 178 6.36 -1.83 -39.81
C ALA A 178 6.74 -2.91 -40.85
N THR A 179 5.88 -3.90 -41.04
CA THR A 179 6.09 -4.98 -42.04
C THR A 179 5.51 -4.66 -43.41
N SER A 180 4.61 -3.67 -43.51
CA SER A 180 3.88 -3.33 -44.74
C SER A 180 4.65 -2.44 -45.71
N HIS A 181 5.69 -1.75 -45.24
CA HIS A 181 6.52 -0.85 -46.04
C HIS A 181 7.85 -0.59 -45.34
N THR A 182 8.86 -0.18 -46.10
CA THR A 182 10.17 0.24 -45.60
C THR A 182 10.20 1.72 -45.24
N GLU A 183 11.20 2.15 -44.46
CA GLU A 183 11.38 3.55 -44.05
C GLU A 183 11.34 4.53 -45.24
N ALA A 184 12.07 4.21 -46.32
CA ALA A 184 12.13 5.02 -47.53
C ALA A 184 10.77 5.24 -48.21
N ASN A 185 9.83 4.31 -48.04
CA ASN A 185 8.50 4.35 -48.65
C ASN A 185 7.39 4.76 -47.67
N CYS A 186 7.75 5.15 -46.45
CA CYS A 186 6.80 5.51 -45.41
C CYS A 186 6.13 6.87 -45.71
N TRP A 187 4.84 6.85 -46.06
CA TRP A 187 4.08 8.09 -46.31
C TRP A 187 3.86 8.98 -45.08
N MET A 188 4.20 8.50 -43.88
CA MET A 188 4.18 9.32 -42.68
C MET A 188 5.50 10.05 -42.49
N LEU A 189 6.63 9.48 -42.91
CA LEU A 189 7.95 10.11 -42.92
C LEU A 189 8.16 10.99 -44.17
N HIS A 190 7.66 10.53 -45.32
CA HIS A 190 7.75 11.19 -46.62
C HIS A 190 6.36 11.42 -47.22
N PRO A 191 5.64 12.48 -46.77
CA PRO A 191 4.29 12.77 -47.26
C PRO A 191 4.20 13.00 -48.78
N HIS A 192 5.29 13.45 -49.39
CA HIS A 192 5.38 13.69 -50.84
C HIS A 192 5.33 12.40 -51.67
N LEU A 193 5.62 11.24 -51.08
CA LEU A 193 5.52 9.93 -51.75
C LEU A 193 4.10 9.34 -51.68
N ARG A 194 3.17 10.01 -50.98
CA ARG A 194 1.80 9.52 -50.83
C ARG A 194 1.02 9.69 -52.15
N PRO A 195 0.42 8.62 -52.70
CA PRO A 195 -0.41 8.71 -53.91
C PRO A 195 -1.54 9.72 -53.74
N ALA A 196 -1.86 10.44 -54.82
CA ALA A 196 -2.85 11.52 -54.83
C ALA A 196 -4.23 11.07 -54.34
N GLU A 197 -4.59 9.81 -54.58
CA GLU A 197 -5.84 9.18 -54.13
C GLU A 197 -6.01 9.15 -52.60
N PHE A 198 -4.90 9.14 -51.86
CA PHE A 198 -4.87 9.07 -50.39
C PHE A 198 -4.49 10.41 -49.72
N GLN A 199 -4.35 11.48 -50.50
CA GLN A 199 -4.12 12.82 -49.96
C GLN A 199 -5.45 13.40 -49.44
N ARG A 200 -5.57 13.59 -48.13
CA ARG A 200 -6.72 14.31 -47.55
C ARG A 200 -6.65 15.76 -48.00
N LYS A 201 -7.70 16.26 -48.68
CA LYS A 201 -7.89 17.69 -48.99
C LYS A 201 -7.84 18.50 -47.68
N THR A 202 -6.71 19.15 -47.41
CA THR A 202 -6.64 20.23 -46.43
C THR A 202 -7.15 21.49 -47.12
N ASN A 203 -8.38 21.91 -46.81
CA ASN A 203 -8.99 23.11 -47.35
C ASN A 203 -8.10 24.34 -47.11
N SER A 204 -7.82 25.03 -48.20
CA SER A 204 -7.36 26.41 -48.26
C SER A 204 -8.38 27.32 -47.56
N LYS A 205 -8.00 27.88 -46.41
CA LYS A 205 -8.55 29.15 -45.91
C LYS A 205 -7.37 29.98 -45.46
N ASN A 206 -7.00 30.93 -46.31
CA ASN A 206 -6.51 32.27 -45.96
C ASN A 206 -6.71 33.10 -47.22
N GLU A 207 -7.94 33.60 -47.37
CA GLU A 207 -8.26 34.68 -48.30
C GLU A 207 -7.48 35.93 -47.87
N SER A 208 -6.69 36.46 -48.79
CA SER A 208 -6.36 37.88 -48.81
C SER A 208 -7.64 38.70 -48.90
N SER A 209 -7.83 39.67 -48.01
CA SER A 209 -8.45 40.98 -48.24
C SER A 209 -8.71 41.66 -46.90
N ASP A 210 -7.81 42.57 -46.48
CA ASP A 210 -8.23 43.82 -45.86
C ASP A 210 -7.17 44.88 -46.19
N LEU A 211 -7.51 45.70 -47.18
CA LEU A 211 -6.83 46.91 -47.59
C LEU A 211 -7.64 48.10 -47.04
N GLN A 212 -6.91 49.02 -46.40
CA GLN A 212 -7.12 50.47 -46.29
C GLN A 212 -8.14 51.08 -45.30
N LEU A 213 -7.59 52.01 -44.51
CA LEU A 213 -8.05 53.33 -44.01
C LEU A 213 -7.73 53.39 -42.50
N THR A 214 -6.87 54.25 -41.96
CA THR A 214 -6.38 55.61 -42.29
C THR A 214 -4.96 55.81 -41.80
#